data_AF-A0A3G7TVW1-F1
#
_entry.id   AF-A0A3G7TVW1-F1
#
_cell.length_a   1.000
_cell.length_b   1.000
_cell.length_c   1.000
_cell.angle_alpha   90.00
_cell.angle_beta   90.00
_cell.angle_gamma   90.00
#
_symmetry.space_group_name_H-M   'P 1'
#
loop_
_entity.id
_entity.type
_entity.pdbx_description
1 polymer ?
#
loop_
_entity_poly.entity_id
_entity_poly.type
_entity_poly.pdbx_seq_one_letter_code
_entity_poly.pdbx_strand_id
1 'polypeptide(L)'
;MLKRLASLALCVCAPLSAAPQIDHSRLQQLASDPFWISLGHYETAKLGGWRSYVSDPKFFLASDGAEHPDAELKATLDALYAPASSGNQHAQCVYPARTRWLKAQLNLSDLPTVDCNEFNQWFKDVSPHSTVMIFPAAYLNSPSSMFGHTLLRIDQADVQSNHTALLSYAINFGAYIEGSDNSILYAWKGLMGGYPGLFALVPYQEKLSEYRSLENRDLWEYRLNLTQAETERMVEHVWELKQIKFDYFFFDENCSYRLLELLQVARPSLRLTGQFPLTAIPTDTVKAVKEAGLVEKIEYRPSRERELLERAKPLSSDEQQWVLKVSADQQQLQEPAFKALPRDRQALIIDAAYRLERYRANGQERDPQRAQRSFELLRAINRNPPPELSIERPGLPEDGHESRTWQVGVGTHGDQAFGEYGLRMAYHDLNDNADGFPLGAQIEILQMKLRQYEGNHWQLQQLDLATIRSLTPRNELLQPWSWQVTGGLERVPGKHDDETLVSHVNGGGGGTWQLSENMLGFALGTVRVEHNADFAGFITPAAGFNTGLLWKNPLGNFSVEAKGDYFTNGEVRRSLSLNQQWELSRNLGLRLSAQREFSHLATAENEVMLELKWYHY
;
A
#
# COMPACT_ATOMS: atom_id res chain seq x y z
N MET A 1 30.01 -23.26 84.72
CA MET A 1 29.08 -22.58 83.78
C MET A 1 29.65 -22.64 82.35
N LEU A 2 29.77 -23.83 81.76
CA LEU A 2 30.51 -24.04 80.50
C LEU A 2 29.80 -25.08 79.59
N LYS A 3 28.46 -25.03 79.52
CA LYS A 3 27.66 -25.99 78.74
C LYS A 3 26.43 -25.39 78.03
N ARG A 4 26.38 -24.08 77.73
CA ARG A 4 25.15 -23.47 77.18
C ARG A 4 25.29 -22.51 75.99
N LEU A 5 26.46 -22.40 75.34
CA LEU A 5 26.64 -21.43 74.25
C LEU A 5 27.02 -22.01 72.87
N ALA A 6 27.09 -23.34 72.72
CA ALA A 6 27.47 -23.96 71.45
C ALA A 6 26.27 -24.44 70.59
N SER A 7 25.03 -24.26 71.05
CA SER A 7 23.83 -24.86 70.41
C SER A 7 22.96 -23.87 69.63
N LEU A 8 23.40 -22.61 69.44
CA LEU A 8 22.59 -21.57 68.80
C LEU A 8 23.15 -21.04 67.47
N ALA A 9 24.22 -21.65 66.93
CA ALA A 9 24.84 -21.21 65.67
C ALA A 9 24.46 -22.07 64.43
N LEU A 10 23.47 -22.96 64.52
CA LEU A 10 23.18 -23.96 63.46
C LEU A 10 21.73 -23.97 62.94
N CYS A 11 20.95 -22.91 63.17
CA CYS A 11 19.59 -22.78 62.63
C CYS A 11 19.31 -21.42 62.00
N VAL A 12 20.17 -20.97 61.09
CA VAL A 12 19.79 -19.96 60.08
C VAL A 12 20.12 -20.55 58.71
N CYS A 13 19.49 -21.68 58.38
CA CYS A 13 19.27 -22.04 56.99
C CYS A 13 18.11 -21.16 56.52
N ALA A 14 18.43 -19.97 56.02
CA ALA A 14 17.53 -19.30 55.10
C ALA A 14 17.25 -20.28 53.95
N PRO A 15 15.99 -20.46 53.51
CA PRO A 15 15.78 -21.10 52.23
C PRO A 15 16.34 -20.13 51.19
N LEU A 16 17.59 -20.37 50.76
CA LEU A 16 17.96 -20.00 49.40
C LEU A 16 17.01 -20.81 48.54
N SER A 17 15.93 -20.18 48.07
CA SER A 17 15.18 -20.66 46.93
C SER A 17 16.22 -20.84 45.83
N ALA A 18 16.62 -22.10 45.60
CA ALA A 18 17.47 -22.43 44.47
C ALA A 18 16.68 -22.00 43.24
N ALA A 19 17.14 -20.95 42.56
CA ALA A 19 16.58 -20.57 41.28
C ALA A 19 16.55 -21.83 40.40
N PRO A 20 15.44 -22.10 39.69
CA PRO A 20 15.35 -23.27 38.84
C PRO A 20 16.56 -23.28 37.90
N GLN A 21 17.40 -24.32 37.99
CA GLN A 21 18.50 -24.52 37.06
C GLN A 21 17.90 -24.96 35.73
N ILE A 22 17.54 -23.97 34.91
CA ILE A 22 17.05 -24.21 33.56
C ILE A 22 18.24 -24.66 32.72
N ASP A 23 18.09 -25.79 32.05
CA ASP A 23 19.14 -26.39 31.23
C ASP A 23 19.56 -25.44 30.09
N HIS A 24 20.85 -25.16 30.01
CA HIS A 24 21.45 -24.32 28.97
C HIS A 24 21.16 -24.88 27.57
N SER A 25 21.13 -26.21 27.40
CA SER A 25 20.83 -26.82 26.10
C SER A 25 19.42 -26.49 25.63
N ARG A 26 18.47 -26.46 26.58
CA ARG A 26 17.07 -26.10 26.32
C ARG A 26 16.93 -24.62 25.98
N LEU A 27 17.62 -23.73 26.68
CA LEU A 27 17.61 -22.30 26.36
C LEU A 27 18.15 -22.03 24.95
N GLN A 28 19.21 -22.74 24.55
CA GLN A 28 19.78 -22.58 23.22
C GLN A 28 18.85 -23.11 22.11
N GLN A 29 18.13 -24.20 22.36
CA GLN A 29 17.06 -24.64 21.45
C GLN A 29 15.96 -23.58 21.31
N LEU A 30 15.49 -23.02 22.42
CA LEU A 30 14.45 -22.00 22.43
C LEU A 30 14.90 -20.69 21.76
N ALA A 31 16.19 -20.33 21.89
CA ALA A 31 16.76 -19.16 21.23
C ALA A 31 16.72 -19.26 19.69
N SER A 32 16.69 -20.48 19.16
CA SER A 32 16.53 -20.76 17.73
C SER A 32 15.09 -21.12 17.32
N ASP A 33 14.14 -21.11 18.26
CA ASP A 33 12.75 -21.45 17.97
C ASP A 33 12.12 -20.39 17.04
N PRO A 34 11.42 -20.78 15.96
CA PRO A 34 10.83 -19.83 15.01
C PRO A 34 9.93 -18.77 15.67
N PHE A 35 9.26 -19.11 16.77
CA PHE A 35 8.42 -18.15 17.47
C PHE A 35 9.25 -17.11 18.21
N TRP A 36 10.35 -17.51 18.87
CA TRP A 36 11.26 -16.58 19.51
C TRP A 36 11.93 -15.65 18.50
N ILE A 37 12.36 -16.23 17.37
CA ILE A 37 12.91 -15.49 16.24
C ILE A 37 11.91 -14.43 15.74
N SER A 38 10.62 -14.78 15.65
CA SER A 38 9.56 -13.86 15.25
C SER A 38 9.30 -12.77 16.29
N LEU A 39 9.24 -13.11 17.59
CA LEU A 39 9.06 -12.14 18.67
C LEU A 39 10.18 -11.11 18.75
N GLY A 40 11.40 -11.48 18.35
CA GLY A 40 12.51 -10.54 18.29
C GLY A 40 12.70 -9.88 16.93
N HIS A 41 11.82 -10.13 15.96
CA HIS A 41 11.94 -9.65 14.57
C HIS A 41 13.33 -9.94 13.95
N TYR A 42 13.88 -11.13 14.21
CA TYR A 42 15.21 -11.49 13.73
C TYR A 42 15.16 -12.06 12.31
N GLU A 43 16.11 -11.64 11.48
CA GLU A 43 16.46 -12.21 10.19
C GLU A 43 17.91 -12.70 10.18
N THR A 44 18.25 -13.56 9.22
CA THR A 44 19.65 -13.95 8.99
C THR A 44 20.39 -12.82 8.27
N ALA A 45 21.45 -12.28 8.88
CA ALA A 45 22.24 -11.22 8.27
C ALA A 45 22.98 -11.71 7.00
N LYS A 46 23.24 -10.80 6.06
CA LYS A 46 23.87 -11.12 4.75
C LYS A 46 25.23 -11.84 4.84
N LEU A 47 25.96 -11.66 5.94
CA LEU A 47 27.26 -12.28 6.20
C LEU A 47 27.19 -13.42 7.23
N GLY A 48 25.99 -13.89 7.57
CA GLY A 48 25.73 -14.86 8.64
C GLY A 48 25.45 -14.20 9.99
N GLY A 49 24.82 -14.96 10.90
CA GLY A 49 24.35 -14.46 12.20
C GLY A 49 22.91 -13.93 12.16
N TRP A 50 22.44 -13.45 13.30
CA TRP A 50 21.11 -12.86 13.46
C TRP A 50 21.20 -11.34 13.49
N ARG A 51 20.15 -10.69 12.99
CA ARG A 51 19.94 -9.25 13.14
C ARG A 51 18.45 -9.00 13.29
N SER A 52 18.07 -8.18 14.26
CA SER A 52 16.70 -7.72 14.38
C SER A 52 16.44 -6.52 13.48
N TYR A 53 15.22 -6.46 12.93
CA TYR A 53 14.71 -5.26 12.28
C TYR A 53 14.33 -4.14 13.26
N VAL A 54 14.21 -4.44 14.56
CA VAL A 54 13.92 -3.41 15.56
C VAL A 54 15.18 -2.58 15.78
N SER A 55 15.11 -1.28 15.49
CA SER A 55 16.25 -0.37 15.63
C SER A 55 16.30 0.37 16.97
N ASP A 56 15.23 0.31 17.78
CA ASP A 56 15.21 0.89 19.13
C ASP A 56 15.84 -0.04 20.18
N PRO A 57 16.97 0.34 20.82
CA PRO A 57 17.60 -0.48 21.85
C PRO A 57 16.70 -0.75 23.06
N LYS A 58 15.66 0.06 23.29
CA LYS A 58 14.71 -0.11 24.41
C LYS A 58 13.88 -1.39 24.29
N PHE A 59 13.79 -1.97 23.11
CA PHE A 59 13.06 -3.23 22.89
C PHE A 59 13.80 -4.44 23.45
N PHE A 60 15.13 -4.36 23.55
CA PHE A 60 15.98 -5.46 24.00
C PHE A 60 16.33 -5.29 25.48
N LEU A 61 16.32 -6.40 26.20
CA LEU A 61 16.78 -6.46 27.59
C LEU A 61 18.29 -6.74 27.65
N ALA A 62 18.83 -7.48 26.68
CA ALA A 62 20.27 -7.64 26.49
C ALA A 62 20.85 -6.48 25.66
N SER A 63 22.03 -6.00 26.04
CA SER A 63 22.71 -4.91 25.31
C SER A 63 23.06 -5.26 23.86
N ASP A 64 23.26 -6.55 23.59
CA ASP A 64 23.56 -7.15 22.30
C ASP A 64 22.38 -7.99 21.76
N GLY A 65 21.19 -7.83 22.37
CA GLY A 65 20.00 -8.63 22.06
C GLY A 65 19.61 -8.56 20.59
N ALA A 66 19.80 -7.41 19.93
CA ALA A 66 19.48 -7.23 18.51
C ALA A 66 20.23 -8.18 17.56
N GLU A 67 21.38 -8.73 17.98
CA GLU A 67 22.20 -9.64 17.17
C GLU A 67 22.29 -11.05 17.80
N HIS A 68 21.90 -11.18 19.06
CA HIS A 68 22.02 -12.39 19.86
C HIS A 68 20.68 -12.79 20.48
N PRO A 69 19.83 -13.55 19.74
CA PRO A 69 18.54 -14.01 20.26
C PRO A 69 18.68 -14.88 21.51
N ASP A 70 19.81 -15.55 21.67
CA ASP A 70 20.16 -16.34 22.86
C ASP A 70 20.44 -15.46 24.09
N ALA A 71 21.19 -14.37 23.91
CA ALA A 71 21.43 -13.38 24.96
C ALA A 71 20.12 -12.70 25.38
N GLU A 72 19.29 -12.31 24.41
CA GLU A 72 18.00 -11.68 24.67
C GLU A 72 17.02 -12.63 25.40
N LEU A 73 17.02 -13.91 25.05
CA LEU A 73 16.17 -14.90 25.72
C LEU A 73 16.56 -15.05 27.19
N LYS A 74 17.87 -15.14 27.46
CA LYS A 74 18.39 -15.24 28.82
C LYS A 74 18.09 -13.98 29.62
N ALA A 75 18.33 -12.79 29.06
CA ALA A 75 18.04 -11.53 29.72
C ALA A 75 16.53 -11.35 29.99
N THR A 76 15.68 -11.79 29.06
CA THR A 76 14.23 -11.83 29.27
C THR A 76 13.88 -12.70 30.45
N LEU A 77 14.38 -13.94 30.48
CA LEU A 77 14.12 -14.88 31.57
C LEU A 77 14.58 -14.33 32.94
N ASP A 78 15.78 -13.77 33.02
CA ASP A 78 16.30 -13.15 34.25
C ASP A 78 15.40 -11.99 34.71
N ALA A 79 14.92 -11.17 33.77
CA ALA A 79 14.02 -10.05 34.05
C ALA A 79 12.61 -10.50 34.50
N LEU A 80 12.12 -11.68 34.07
CA LEU A 80 10.84 -12.22 34.55
C LEU A 80 10.87 -12.60 36.05
N TYR A 81 12.05 -12.94 36.57
CA TYR A 81 12.30 -13.29 37.98
C TYR A 81 12.68 -12.09 38.86
N ALA A 82 12.77 -10.88 38.28
CA ALA A 82 13.06 -9.67 39.04
C ALA A 82 11.99 -9.40 40.12
N PRO A 83 12.29 -8.65 41.19
CA PRO A 83 11.30 -8.31 42.21
C PRO A 83 10.10 -7.55 41.63
N ALA A 84 8.89 -7.86 42.12
CA ALA A 84 7.63 -7.24 41.69
C ALA A 84 7.48 -5.73 42.00
N SER A 85 8.49 -5.10 42.59
CA SER A 85 8.46 -3.69 43.03
C SER A 85 8.28 -2.68 41.90
N SER A 86 8.53 -3.07 40.66
CA SER A 86 8.46 -2.20 39.48
C SER A 86 7.06 -2.04 38.88
N GLY A 87 6.05 -2.77 39.40
CA GLY A 87 4.66 -2.67 38.92
C GLY A 87 4.54 -2.87 37.40
N ASN A 88 3.88 -1.94 36.69
CA ASN A 88 3.70 -1.97 35.23
C ASN A 88 5.03 -1.95 34.43
N GLN A 89 6.15 -1.55 35.04
CA GLN A 89 7.47 -1.54 34.40
C GLN A 89 8.19 -2.90 34.52
N HIS A 90 7.59 -3.87 35.21
CA HIS A 90 8.16 -5.21 35.31
C HIS A 90 8.12 -5.92 33.94
N ALA A 91 9.11 -6.76 33.64
CA ALA A 91 9.22 -7.44 32.35
C ALA A 91 7.98 -8.28 31.99
N GLN A 92 7.32 -8.89 32.98
CA GLN A 92 6.04 -9.59 32.80
C GLN A 92 4.91 -8.70 32.22
N CYS A 93 4.93 -7.40 32.51
CA CYS A 93 3.93 -6.43 32.05
C CYS A 93 4.35 -5.72 30.76
N VAL A 94 5.65 -5.54 30.54
CA VAL A 94 6.20 -4.95 29.30
C VAL A 94 6.21 -5.98 28.16
N TYR A 95 6.53 -7.24 28.47
CA TYR A 95 6.65 -8.35 27.51
C TYR A 95 5.68 -9.51 27.79
N PRO A 96 4.34 -9.29 27.73
CA PRO A 96 3.35 -10.32 28.00
C PRO A 96 3.40 -11.51 27.03
N ALA A 97 3.71 -11.31 25.74
CA ALA A 97 3.80 -12.39 24.75
C ALA A 97 5.04 -13.25 25.03
N ARG A 98 6.21 -12.63 25.26
CA ARG A 98 7.44 -13.35 25.65
C ARG A 98 7.23 -14.10 26.96
N THR A 99 6.59 -13.47 27.93
CA THR A 99 6.29 -14.04 29.26
C THR A 99 5.40 -15.27 29.14
N ARG A 100 4.28 -15.17 28.43
CA ARG A 100 3.34 -16.29 28.25
C ARG A 100 4.01 -17.46 27.57
N TRP A 101 4.82 -17.20 26.54
CA TRP A 101 5.53 -18.24 25.80
C TRP A 101 6.61 -18.92 26.63
N LEU A 102 7.51 -18.17 27.29
CA LEU A 102 8.56 -18.74 28.14
C LEU A 102 7.96 -19.54 29.30
N LYS A 103 6.89 -19.02 29.92
CA LYS A 103 6.16 -19.72 30.97
C LYS A 103 5.66 -21.09 30.49
N ALA A 104 5.11 -21.18 29.28
CA ALA A 104 4.66 -22.42 28.70
C ALA A 104 5.82 -23.36 28.29
N GLN A 105 6.86 -22.83 27.64
CA GLN A 105 7.98 -23.63 27.11
C GLN A 105 8.90 -24.22 28.20
N LEU A 106 8.97 -23.56 29.35
CA LEU A 106 9.83 -23.93 30.48
C LEU A 106 9.03 -24.37 31.71
N ASN A 107 7.70 -24.40 31.63
CA ASN A 107 6.79 -24.72 32.76
C ASN A 107 7.07 -23.88 34.02
N LEU A 108 7.30 -22.58 33.85
CA LEU A 108 7.64 -21.67 34.96
C LEU A 108 6.42 -21.50 35.87
N SER A 109 6.54 -21.94 37.13
CA SER A 109 5.45 -21.91 38.12
C SER A 109 5.76 -21.05 39.35
N ASP A 110 7.00 -20.54 39.44
CA ASP A 110 7.56 -19.81 40.57
C ASP A 110 7.90 -18.34 40.23
N LEU A 111 7.36 -17.82 39.12
CA LEU A 111 7.48 -16.41 38.77
C LEU A 111 6.83 -15.53 39.86
N PRO A 112 7.40 -14.35 40.16
CA PRO A 112 6.80 -13.42 41.11
C PRO A 112 5.43 -12.96 40.61
N THR A 113 4.47 -12.83 41.52
CA THR A 113 3.15 -12.29 41.21
C THR A 113 3.24 -10.78 41.00
N VAL A 114 2.96 -10.34 39.78
CA VAL A 114 2.97 -8.92 39.39
C VAL A 114 1.58 -8.52 38.90
N ASP A 115 1.13 -7.34 39.30
CA ASP A 115 -0.13 -6.78 38.85
C ASP A 115 0.10 -5.82 37.66
N CYS A 116 -0.22 -6.30 36.45
CA CYS A 116 -0.05 -5.56 35.20
C CYS A 116 -1.32 -4.77 34.83
N ASN A 117 -1.77 -3.88 35.72
CA ASN A 117 -3.03 -3.14 35.58
C ASN A 117 -3.20 -2.43 34.22
N GLU A 118 -2.15 -1.76 33.73
CA GLU A 118 -2.22 -1.05 32.45
C GLU A 118 -2.43 -2.00 31.26
N PHE A 119 -1.65 -3.08 31.21
CA PHE A 119 -1.79 -4.11 30.17
C PHE A 119 -3.15 -4.81 30.26
N ASN A 120 -3.56 -5.22 31.46
CA ASN A 120 -4.82 -5.93 31.67
C ASN A 120 -6.03 -5.10 31.25
N GLN A 121 -6.04 -3.80 31.60
CA GLN A 121 -7.10 -2.89 31.18
C GLN A 121 -7.09 -2.69 29.67
N TRP A 122 -5.92 -2.40 29.09
CA TRP A 122 -5.79 -2.22 27.64
C TRP A 122 -6.22 -3.46 26.85
N PHE A 123 -5.75 -4.65 27.24
CA PHE A 123 -6.07 -5.90 26.56
C PHE A 123 -7.56 -6.23 26.66
N LYS A 124 -8.19 -5.93 27.80
CA LYS A 124 -9.63 -6.06 27.99
C LYS A 124 -10.43 -5.09 27.11
N ASP A 125 -9.96 -3.86 26.94
CA ASP A 125 -10.62 -2.87 26.09
C ASP A 125 -10.52 -3.24 24.60
N VAL A 126 -9.39 -3.82 24.18
CA VAL A 126 -9.22 -4.35 22.81
C VAL A 126 -10.06 -5.61 22.59
N SER A 127 -10.15 -6.49 23.58
CA SER A 127 -10.92 -7.74 23.57
C SER A 127 -10.72 -8.56 22.28
N PRO A 128 -9.46 -8.97 21.98
CA PRO A 128 -9.11 -9.55 20.69
C PRO A 128 -9.72 -10.94 20.49
N HIS A 129 -10.54 -11.13 19.45
CA HIS A 129 -11.17 -12.42 19.15
C HIS A 129 -10.88 -12.93 17.74
N SER A 130 -10.93 -12.06 16.73
CA SER A 130 -10.63 -12.43 15.34
C SER A 130 -9.92 -11.32 14.58
N THR A 131 -9.20 -11.68 13.52
CA THR A 131 -8.39 -10.75 12.72
C THR A 131 -8.93 -10.66 11.29
N VAL A 132 -9.03 -9.43 10.76
CA VAL A 132 -9.39 -9.15 9.38
C VAL A 132 -8.30 -8.29 8.75
N MET A 133 -7.69 -8.75 7.67
CA MET A 133 -6.75 -7.92 6.91
C MET A 133 -7.54 -7.01 5.98
N ILE A 134 -7.29 -5.71 6.05
CA ILE A 134 -7.94 -4.71 5.20
C ILE A 134 -6.92 -4.23 4.17
N PHE A 135 -7.32 -4.21 2.90
CA PHE A 135 -6.54 -3.69 1.79
C PHE A 135 -7.29 -2.54 1.11
N PRO A 136 -6.86 -1.29 1.30
CA PRO A 136 -7.30 -0.16 0.48
C PRO A 136 -6.56 -0.16 -0.87
N ALA A 137 -7.28 -0.22 -2.00
CA ALA A 137 -6.65 -0.22 -3.33
C ALA A 137 -5.91 1.07 -3.64
N ALA A 138 -4.85 1.01 -4.46
CA ALA A 138 -4.09 2.14 -5.01
C ALA A 138 -4.96 3.38 -5.36
N TYR A 139 -4.59 4.55 -4.85
CA TYR A 139 -5.23 5.84 -5.18
C TYR A 139 -4.15 6.82 -5.63
N LEU A 140 -4.02 6.94 -6.95
CA LEU A 140 -2.93 7.68 -7.57
C LEU A 140 -2.93 9.15 -7.17
N ASN A 141 -4.11 9.78 -7.02
CA ASN A 141 -4.21 11.21 -6.74
C ASN A 141 -3.78 11.62 -5.31
N SER A 142 -3.19 10.70 -4.52
CA SER A 142 -2.54 11.00 -3.24
C SER A 142 -1.16 10.30 -3.15
N PRO A 143 -0.03 11.04 -3.16
CA PRO A 143 1.31 10.45 -3.15
C PRO A 143 1.61 9.52 -1.96
N SER A 144 1.10 9.83 -0.76
CA SER A 144 1.29 9.01 0.45
C SER A 144 0.58 7.65 0.37
N SER A 145 -0.36 7.52 -0.55
CA SER A 145 -1.35 6.44 -0.57
C SER A 145 -1.32 5.68 -1.89
N MET A 146 -0.66 6.23 -2.92
CA MET A 146 -0.61 5.74 -4.30
C MET A 146 -0.33 4.24 -4.47
N PHE A 147 0.47 3.65 -3.59
CA PHE A 147 0.90 2.27 -3.66
C PHE A 147 -0.09 1.28 -2.99
N GLY A 148 -1.12 1.79 -2.32
CA GLY A 148 -1.93 0.99 -1.41
C GLY A 148 -1.18 0.74 -0.10
N HIS A 149 -1.84 0.10 0.84
CA HIS A 149 -1.24 -0.40 2.07
C HIS A 149 -2.15 -1.48 2.63
N THR A 150 -1.73 -2.12 3.72
CA THR A 150 -2.56 -3.07 4.46
C THR A 150 -2.64 -2.64 5.91
N LEU A 151 -3.72 -3.01 6.58
CA LEU A 151 -3.87 -2.91 8.04
C LEU A 151 -4.58 -4.17 8.57
N LEU A 152 -4.45 -4.45 9.87
CA LEU A 152 -5.16 -5.54 10.52
C LEU A 152 -6.25 -4.96 11.44
N ARG A 153 -7.51 -5.30 11.18
CA ARG A 153 -8.63 -5.01 12.09
C ARG A 153 -8.77 -6.16 13.08
N ILE A 154 -8.87 -5.82 14.36
CA ILE A 154 -9.06 -6.75 15.46
C ILE A 154 -10.50 -6.63 15.96
N ASP A 155 -11.27 -7.68 15.71
CA ASP A 155 -12.69 -7.76 16.04
C ASP A 155 -12.89 -8.42 17.41
N GLN A 156 -13.88 -7.93 18.16
CA GLN A 156 -14.40 -8.56 19.37
C GLN A 156 -15.40 -9.68 18.99
N ALA A 157 -15.71 -10.57 19.93
CA ALA A 157 -16.52 -11.77 19.67
C ALA A 157 -17.92 -11.50 19.09
N ASP A 158 -18.53 -10.37 19.44
CA ASP A 158 -19.89 -9.99 19.07
C ASP A 158 -19.97 -9.05 17.85
N VAL A 159 -18.84 -8.69 17.25
CA VAL A 159 -18.76 -7.71 16.14
C VAL A 159 -19.66 -8.09 14.97
N GLN A 160 -19.70 -9.37 14.63
CA GLN A 160 -20.45 -9.87 13.48
C GLN A 160 -21.95 -9.93 13.77
N SER A 161 -22.36 -10.39 14.96
CA SER A 161 -23.77 -10.49 15.34
C SER A 161 -24.42 -9.13 15.61
N ASN A 162 -23.64 -8.18 16.12
CA ASN A 162 -24.14 -6.85 16.50
C ASN A 162 -23.85 -5.77 15.44
N HIS A 163 -23.17 -6.12 14.35
CA HIS A 163 -22.75 -5.20 13.28
C HIS A 163 -21.92 -4.00 13.78
N THR A 164 -21.04 -4.23 14.75
CA THR A 164 -20.25 -3.20 15.45
C THR A 164 -18.81 -3.08 14.96
N ALA A 165 -18.50 -3.49 13.72
CA ALA A 165 -17.14 -3.47 13.17
C ALA A 165 -16.47 -2.08 13.25
N LEU A 166 -17.24 -0.98 13.25
CA LEU A 166 -16.72 0.38 13.42
C LEU A 166 -16.10 0.64 14.81
N LEU A 167 -16.49 -0.13 15.83
CA LEU A 167 -15.97 -0.03 17.20
C LEU A 167 -14.71 -0.88 17.43
N SER A 168 -14.28 -1.62 16.40
CA SER A 168 -13.07 -2.45 16.45
C SER A 168 -11.79 -1.60 16.41
N TYR A 169 -10.64 -2.22 16.67
CA TYR A 169 -9.35 -1.56 16.58
C TYR A 169 -8.61 -1.95 15.30
N ALA A 170 -7.76 -1.07 14.81
CA ALA A 170 -6.90 -1.25 13.66
C ALA A 170 -5.43 -1.17 14.07
N ILE A 171 -4.66 -2.20 13.73
CA ILE A 171 -3.20 -2.21 13.79
C ILE A 171 -2.69 -1.73 12.43
N ASN A 172 -1.91 -0.66 12.45
CA ASN A 172 -1.20 -0.17 11.28
C ASN A 172 0.28 0.08 11.61
N PHE A 173 1.13 0.02 10.59
CA PHE A 173 2.53 0.42 10.68
C PHE A 173 2.77 1.57 9.70
N GLY A 174 3.49 2.60 10.13
CA GLY A 174 3.73 3.77 9.29
C GLY A 174 4.90 4.61 9.78
N ALA A 175 5.42 5.44 8.89
CA ALA A 175 6.45 6.43 9.22
C ALA A 175 5.90 7.47 10.20
N TYR A 176 6.63 7.70 11.29
CA TYR A 176 6.36 8.75 12.26
C TYR A 176 7.16 10.00 11.91
N ILE A 177 6.46 11.12 11.74
CA ILE A 177 7.06 12.41 11.36
C ILE A 177 7.00 13.33 12.58
N GLU A 178 8.16 13.71 13.11
CA GLU A 178 8.24 14.83 14.06
C GLU A 178 8.26 16.15 13.27
N GLY A 179 7.12 16.85 13.24
CA GLY A 179 7.01 18.20 12.67
C GLY A 179 6.43 18.29 11.26
N SER A 180 6.45 19.51 10.69
CA SER A 180 5.86 19.85 9.40
C SER A 180 6.84 19.65 8.24
N ASP A 181 7.13 18.40 7.87
CA ASP A 181 7.96 18.11 6.68
C ASP A 181 7.11 18.22 5.40
N ASN A 182 7.61 18.97 4.41
CA ASN A 182 6.97 19.16 3.11
C ASN A 182 6.82 17.82 2.34
N SER A 183 5.70 17.63 1.65
CA SER A 183 5.28 16.36 1.01
C SER A 183 6.25 15.76 -0.02
N ILE A 184 7.08 16.58 -0.68
CA ILE A 184 8.08 16.11 -1.66
C ILE A 184 9.36 15.60 -0.97
N LEU A 185 9.79 16.29 0.10
CA LEU A 185 10.91 15.85 0.96
C LEU A 185 10.56 14.54 1.67
N TYR A 186 9.28 14.37 2.04
CA TYR A 186 8.73 13.15 2.61
C TYR A 186 8.86 11.95 1.65
N ALA A 187 8.48 12.09 0.39
CA ALA A 187 8.61 11.02 -0.60
C ALA A 187 10.08 10.61 -0.80
N TRP A 188 10.99 11.58 -0.99
CA TRP A 188 12.42 11.29 -1.18
C TRP A 188 13.09 10.66 0.05
N LYS A 189 12.82 11.17 1.26
CA LYS A 189 13.35 10.58 2.51
C LYS A 189 12.76 9.19 2.79
N GLY A 190 11.48 8.98 2.49
CA GLY A 190 10.83 7.67 2.61
C GLY A 190 11.45 6.62 1.68
N LEU A 191 11.82 7.00 0.46
CA LEU A 191 12.53 6.14 -0.49
C LEU A 191 13.94 5.72 -0.01
N MET A 192 14.55 6.48 0.91
CA MET A 192 15.92 6.23 1.42
C MET A 192 15.97 5.69 2.86
N GLY A 193 14.84 5.35 3.48
CA GLY A 193 14.83 4.83 4.86
C GLY A 193 14.91 5.89 5.96
N GLY A 194 14.58 7.15 5.66
CA GLY A 194 14.87 8.30 6.51
C GLY A 194 13.89 8.59 7.66
N TYR A 195 12.88 7.75 7.90
CA TYR A 195 11.87 7.97 8.95
C TYR A 195 11.76 6.78 9.90
N PRO A 196 11.57 7.01 11.22
CA PRO A 196 11.27 5.93 12.15
C PRO A 196 9.86 5.39 11.87
N GLY A 197 9.73 4.07 11.71
CA GLY A 197 8.45 3.37 11.64
C GLY A 197 7.94 2.98 13.02
N LEU A 198 6.62 3.07 13.23
CA LEU A 198 5.96 2.67 14.47
C LEU A 198 4.72 1.84 14.18
N PHE A 199 4.46 0.84 15.04
CA PHE A 199 3.15 0.23 15.14
C PHE A 199 2.21 1.12 15.94
N ALA A 200 0.98 1.26 15.46
CA ALA A 200 -0.09 1.96 16.15
C ALA A 200 -1.34 1.07 16.19
N LEU A 201 -2.00 1.09 17.34
CA LEU A 201 -3.34 0.52 17.52
C LEU A 201 -4.31 1.70 17.70
N VAL A 202 -5.20 1.89 16.74
CA VAL A 202 -6.14 3.02 16.68
C VAL A 202 -7.57 2.55 16.46
N PRO A 203 -8.60 3.34 16.81
CA PRO A 203 -9.97 2.99 16.48
C PRO A 203 -10.18 2.81 14.96
N TYR A 204 -10.82 1.71 14.55
CA TYR A 204 -11.02 1.40 13.13
C TYR A 204 -11.85 2.47 12.41
N GLN A 205 -12.81 3.11 13.10
CA GLN A 205 -13.58 4.20 12.53
C GLN A 205 -12.71 5.34 12.00
N GLU A 206 -11.61 5.68 12.69
CA GLU A 206 -10.70 6.75 12.27
C GLU A 206 -10.02 6.38 10.95
N LYS A 207 -9.49 5.15 10.86
CA LYS A 207 -8.88 4.61 9.64
C LYS A 207 -9.86 4.43 8.50
N LEU A 208 -11.07 3.97 8.79
CA LEU A 208 -12.11 3.87 7.78
C LEU A 208 -12.51 5.25 7.25
N SER A 209 -12.58 6.26 8.12
CA SER A 209 -12.81 7.64 7.70
C SER A 209 -11.66 8.15 6.84
N GLU A 210 -10.41 7.91 7.21
CA GLU A 210 -9.24 8.25 6.40
C GLU A 210 -9.34 7.64 4.99
N TYR A 211 -9.48 6.32 4.86
CA TYR A 211 -9.40 5.65 3.55
C TYR A 211 -10.67 5.75 2.72
N ARG A 212 -11.84 5.52 3.31
CA ARG A 212 -13.11 5.55 2.55
C ARG A 212 -13.60 6.97 2.33
N SER A 213 -13.29 7.91 3.23
CA SER A 213 -13.73 9.30 3.07
C SER A 213 -12.65 10.22 2.54
N LEU A 214 -11.42 10.24 3.06
CA LEU A 214 -10.42 11.19 2.53
C LEU A 214 -9.87 10.74 1.18
N GLU A 215 -9.61 9.44 1.02
CA GLU A 215 -8.93 8.92 -0.16
C GLU A 215 -9.88 8.33 -1.23
N ASN A 216 -11.19 8.25 -0.96
CA ASN A 216 -12.20 7.67 -1.88
C ASN A 216 -11.84 6.27 -2.39
N ARG A 217 -11.36 5.40 -1.50
CA ARG A 217 -10.88 4.07 -1.88
C ARG A 217 -11.89 2.96 -1.67
N ASP A 218 -11.91 2.06 -2.64
CA ASP A 218 -12.50 0.74 -2.48
C ASP A 218 -11.64 -0.06 -1.49
N LEU A 219 -12.29 -0.83 -0.63
CA LEU A 219 -11.66 -1.61 0.43
C LEU A 219 -12.04 -3.09 0.27
N TRP A 220 -11.04 -3.96 0.40
CA TRP A 220 -11.22 -5.40 0.49
C TRP A 220 -10.90 -5.83 1.92
N GLU A 221 -11.85 -6.51 2.56
CA GLU A 221 -11.71 -7.02 3.91
C GLU A 221 -11.57 -8.55 3.85
N TYR A 222 -10.37 -9.05 4.14
CA TYR A 222 -10.01 -10.47 4.13
C TYR A 222 -10.08 -11.00 5.56
N ARG A 223 -11.16 -11.70 5.89
CA ARG A 223 -11.31 -12.36 7.19
C ARG A 223 -10.33 -13.53 7.27
N LEU A 224 -9.48 -13.52 8.29
CA LEU A 224 -8.45 -14.53 8.46
C LEU A 224 -8.95 -15.68 9.35
N ASN A 225 -8.53 -16.90 9.06
CA ASN A 225 -8.83 -18.11 9.83
C ASN A 225 -7.92 -18.27 11.06
N LEU A 226 -7.54 -17.18 11.70
CA LEU A 226 -6.80 -17.20 12.96
C LEU A 226 -7.75 -17.58 14.10
N THR A 227 -7.29 -18.45 14.98
CA THR A 227 -8.00 -18.74 16.24
C THR A 227 -7.93 -17.53 17.18
N GLN A 228 -8.81 -17.50 18.18
CA GLN A 228 -8.75 -16.48 19.23
C GLN A 228 -7.37 -16.44 19.90
N ALA A 229 -6.82 -17.60 20.28
CA ALA A 229 -5.52 -17.67 20.94
C ALA A 229 -4.35 -17.16 20.07
N GLU A 230 -4.43 -17.33 18.74
CA GLU A 230 -3.47 -16.77 17.78
C GLU A 230 -3.63 -15.25 17.66
N THR A 231 -4.87 -14.76 17.63
CA THR A 231 -5.17 -13.31 17.60
C THR A 231 -4.74 -12.62 18.89
N GLU A 232 -5.04 -13.21 20.06
CA GLU A 232 -4.57 -12.76 21.37
C GLU A 232 -3.05 -12.68 21.43
N ARG A 233 -2.34 -13.72 20.93
CA ARG A 233 -0.87 -13.74 20.86
C ARG A 233 -0.28 -12.57 20.10
N MET A 234 -0.86 -12.28 18.94
CA MET A 234 -0.42 -11.17 18.10
C MET A 234 -0.64 -9.84 18.83
N VAL A 235 -1.81 -9.65 19.46
CA VAL A 235 -2.15 -8.41 20.17
C VAL A 235 -1.32 -8.22 21.44
N GLU A 236 -0.99 -9.30 22.16
CA GLU A 236 0.01 -9.25 23.24
C GLU A 236 1.35 -8.72 22.74
N HIS A 237 1.81 -9.16 21.57
CA HIS A 237 3.08 -8.69 21.01
C HIS A 237 3.01 -7.24 20.51
N VAL A 238 1.87 -6.80 19.96
CA VAL A 238 1.65 -5.38 19.61
C VAL A 238 1.83 -4.46 20.83
N TRP A 239 1.49 -4.92 22.03
CA TRP A 239 1.78 -4.18 23.27
C TRP A 239 3.30 -4.03 23.50
N GLU A 240 4.07 -5.09 23.26
CA GLU A 240 5.54 -5.08 23.39
C GLU A 240 6.21 -4.11 22.40
N LEU A 241 5.57 -3.88 21.25
CA LEU A 241 6.03 -3.00 20.18
C LEU A 241 5.55 -1.55 20.33
N LYS A 242 4.79 -1.24 21.38
CA LYS A 242 4.24 0.11 21.58
C LYS A 242 5.38 1.13 21.73
N GLN A 243 5.40 2.11 20.83
CA GLN A 243 6.43 3.17 20.77
C GLN A 243 7.86 2.66 20.50
N ILE A 244 8.00 1.44 19.97
CA ILE A 244 9.28 0.87 19.55
C ILE A 244 9.54 1.21 18.09
N LYS A 245 10.70 1.81 17.83
CA LYS A 245 11.10 2.25 16.48
C LYS A 245 11.66 1.10 15.64
N PHE A 246 11.26 1.11 14.39
CA PHE A 246 11.80 0.29 13.31
C PHE A 246 12.38 1.21 12.23
N ASP A 247 13.31 0.70 11.44
CA ASP A 247 13.70 1.37 10.20
C ASP A 247 12.55 1.21 9.19
N TYR A 248 12.11 2.30 8.57
CA TYR A 248 11.01 2.31 7.59
C TYR A 248 11.56 2.58 6.20
N PHE A 249 11.51 1.56 5.34
CA PHE A 249 11.76 1.71 3.91
C PHE A 249 10.43 1.61 3.13
N PHE A 250 10.38 2.27 1.97
CA PHE A 250 9.14 2.37 1.20
C PHE A 250 8.88 1.13 0.35
N PHE A 251 9.94 0.56 -0.25
CA PHE A 251 9.84 -0.57 -1.18
C PHE A 251 10.01 -1.93 -0.50
N ASP A 252 10.84 -1.99 0.53
CA ASP A 252 11.05 -3.11 1.46
C ASP A 252 10.67 -2.69 2.87
N GLU A 253 10.44 -3.64 3.78
CA GLU A 253 10.19 -3.37 5.22
C GLU A 253 9.06 -2.38 5.54
N ASN A 254 8.16 -2.18 4.59
CA ASN A 254 7.05 -1.24 4.69
C ASN A 254 5.89 -1.78 5.55
N CYS A 255 4.79 -1.02 5.58
CA CYS A 255 3.58 -1.38 6.31
C CYS A 255 3.04 -2.79 6.03
N SER A 256 3.11 -3.25 4.78
CA SER A 256 2.62 -4.56 4.42
C SER A 256 3.55 -5.67 4.88
N TYR A 257 4.87 -5.48 4.75
CA TYR A 257 5.86 -6.42 5.27
C TYR A 257 5.74 -6.62 6.79
N ARG A 258 5.65 -5.52 7.55
CA ARG A 258 5.57 -5.57 9.02
C ARG A 258 4.30 -6.26 9.53
N LEU A 259 3.20 -6.21 8.79
CA LEU A 259 2.00 -6.95 9.15
C LEU A 259 2.13 -8.45 8.87
N LEU A 260 2.89 -8.87 7.85
CA LEU A 260 3.23 -10.28 7.65
C LEU A 260 4.02 -10.83 8.82
N GLU A 261 4.94 -10.05 9.40
CA GLU A 261 5.68 -10.44 10.62
C GLU A 261 4.73 -10.67 11.80
N LEU A 262 3.77 -9.77 12.02
CA LEU A 262 2.75 -9.94 13.07
C LEU A 262 1.89 -11.20 12.85
N LEU A 263 1.54 -11.52 11.61
CA LEU A 263 0.82 -12.76 11.31
C LEU A 263 1.67 -14.01 11.61
N GLN A 264 2.99 -13.95 11.40
CA GLN A 264 3.90 -15.04 11.81
C GLN A 264 3.98 -15.16 13.34
N VAL A 265 3.95 -14.04 14.08
CA VAL A 265 3.81 -14.08 15.55
C VAL A 265 2.48 -14.73 15.94
N ALA A 266 1.38 -14.40 15.25
CA ALA A 266 0.08 -15.05 15.49
C ALA A 266 0.16 -16.58 15.30
N ARG A 267 0.70 -17.02 14.16
CA ARG A 267 0.84 -18.44 13.76
C ARG A 267 2.28 -18.72 13.29
N PRO A 268 3.16 -19.24 14.18
CA PRO A 268 4.60 -19.35 13.91
C PRO A 268 5.00 -20.36 12.83
N SER A 269 4.07 -21.22 12.41
CA SER A 269 4.28 -22.13 11.28
C SER A 269 4.23 -21.44 9.92
N LEU A 270 3.79 -20.17 9.86
CA LEU A 270 3.72 -19.39 8.63
C LEU A 270 5.11 -18.92 8.20
N ARG A 271 5.32 -18.83 6.89
CA ARG A 271 6.51 -18.25 6.25
C ARG A 271 6.08 -17.25 5.17
N LEU A 272 5.65 -16.08 5.62
CA LEU A 272 5.10 -15.02 4.78
C LEU A 272 6.17 -14.02 4.31
N THR A 273 7.17 -13.73 5.14
CA THR A 273 8.17 -12.68 4.80
C THR A 273 9.26 -13.15 3.85
N GLY A 274 9.63 -14.44 3.87
CA GLY A 274 10.72 -14.99 3.06
C GLY A 274 10.53 -14.89 1.53
N GLN A 275 9.33 -14.54 1.07
CA GLN A 275 9.00 -14.34 -0.34
C GLN A 275 9.31 -12.93 -0.84
N PHE A 276 9.66 -11.99 0.06
CA PHE A 276 9.85 -10.57 -0.24
C PHE A 276 11.27 -10.07 0.08
N PRO A 277 12.34 -10.65 -0.49
CA PRO A 277 13.71 -10.29 -0.15
C PRO A 277 14.17 -8.93 -0.71
N LEU A 278 13.41 -8.34 -1.64
CA LEU A 278 13.79 -7.11 -2.35
C LEU A 278 12.71 -6.03 -2.26
N THR A 279 11.44 -6.40 -2.48
CA THR A 279 10.31 -5.47 -2.37
C THR A 279 9.09 -6.19 -1.80
N ALA A 280 8.29 -5.49 -0.99
CA ALA A 280 7.05 -5.98 -0.40
C ALA A 280 5.87 -5.12 -0.86
N ILE A 281 5.40 -5.35 -2.08
CA ILE A 281 4.28 -4.59 -2.63
C ILE A 281 2.97 -5.04 -1.95
N PRO A 282 2.11 -4.11 -1.47
CA PRO A 282 0.91 -4.45 -0.71
C PRO A 282 0.03 -5.53 -1.35
N THR A 283 -0.28 -5.41 -2.65
CA THR A 283 -1.07 -6.43 -3.38
C THR A 283 -0.43 -7.81 -3.35
N ASP A 284 0.90 -7.91 -3.47
CA ASP A 284 1.59 -9.21 -3.44
C ASP A 284 1.62 -9.79 -2.01
N THR A 285 1.65 -8.95 -0.97
CA THR A 285 1.49 -9.44 0.41
C THR A 285 0.10 -10.04 0.66
N VAL A 286 -0.94 -9.46 0.05
CA VAL A 286 -2.30 -10.02 0.09
C VAL A 286 -2.36 -11.37 -0.63
N LYS A 287 -1.68 -11.50 -1.79
CA LYS A 287 -1.52 -12.79 -2.49
C LYS A 287 -0.88 -13.83 -1.59
N ALA A 288 0.24 -13.52 -0.94
CA ALA A 288 0.93 -14.44 -0.04
C ALA A 288 0.05 -14.91 1.14
N VAL A 289 -0.76 -14.02 1.72
CA VAL A 289 -1.71 -14.37 2.79
C VAL A 289 -2.82 -15.30 2.27
N LYS A 290 -3.34 -15.04 1.06
CA LYS A 290 -4.35 -15.90 0.40
C LYS A 290 -3.78 -17.27 0.05
N GLU A 291 -2.59 -17.33 -0.54
CA GLU A 291 -1.88 -18.57 -0.92
C GLU A 291 -1.48 -19.41 0.29
N ALA A 292 -1.17 -18.78 1.43
CA ALA A 292 -0.94 -19.45 2.71
C ALA A 292 -2.23 -20.07 3.32
N GLY A 293 -3.38 -19.92 2.67
CA GLY A 293 -4.65 -20.49 3.11
C GLY A 293 -5.23 -19.81 4.35
N LEU A 294 -4.87 -18.54 4.60
CA LEU A 294 -5.35 -17.80 5.76
C LEU A 294 -6.73 -17.17 5.55
N VAL A 295 -7.13 -16.91 4.31
CA VAL A 295 -8.36 -16.16 4.01
C VAL A 295 -9.58 -17.10 4.06
N GLU A 296 -10.48 -16.84 5.00
CA GLU A 296 -11.77 -17.54 5.13
C GLU A 296 -12.87 -16.92 4.25
N LYS A 297 -12.94 -15.58 4.24
CA LYS A 297 -13.98 -14.82 3.52
C LYS A 297 -13.42 -13.49 3.06
N ILE A 298 -13.89 -13.00 1.90
CA ILE A 298 -13.54 -11.68 1.38
C ILE A 298 -14.80 -10.84 1.24
N GLU A 299 -14.82 -9.68 1.88
CA GLU A 299 -15.88 -8.68 1.78
C GLU A 299 -15.38 -7.46 1.03
N TYR A 300 -16.27 -6.86 0.24
CA TYR A 300 -15.97 -5.67 -0.55
C TYR A 300 -16.76 -4.49 -0.02
N ARG A 301 -16.06 -3.38 0.24
CA ARG A 301 -16.66 -2.12 0.68
C ARG A 301 -16.33 -1.03 -0.35
N PRO A 302 -17.33 -0.53 -1.08
CA PRO A 302 -17.12 0.48 -2.11
C PRO A 302 -16.75 1.85 -1.51
N SER A 303 -15.95 2.58 -2.28
CA SER A 303 -15.64 4.00 -2.06
C SER A 303 -16.89 4.88 -2.13
N ARG A 304 -16.82 6.07 -1.56
CA ARG A 304 -17.88 7.10 -1.74
C ARG A 304 -18.03 7.50 -3.20
N GLU A 305 -16.93 7.51 -3.95
CA GLU A 305 -16.93 7.76 -5.39
C GLU A 305 -17.71 6.68 -6.13
N ARG A 306 -17.38 5.41 -5.94
CA ARG A 306 -18.09 4.28 -6.57
C ARG A 306 -19.57 4.30 -6.22
N GLU A 307 -19.91 4.51 -4.95
CA GLU A 307 -21.30 4.64 -4.52
C GLU A 307 -22.07 5.77 -5.22
N LEU A 308 -21.43 6.94 -5.42
CA LEU A 308 -22.02 8.06 -6.14
C LEU A 308 -22.20 7.73 -7.62
N LEU A 309 -21.18 7.21 -8.28
CA LEU A 309 -21.18 6.94 -9.72
C LEU A 309 -22.18 5.83 -10.07
N GLU A 310 -22.26 4.75 -9.28
CA GLU A 310 -23.26 3.69 -9.50
C GLU A 310 -24.68 4.21 -9.28
N ARG A 311 -24.90 5.07 -8.29
CA ARG A 311 -26.23 5.70 -8.09
C ARG A 311 -26.60 6.63 -9.23
N ALA A 312 -25.62 7.31 -9.83
CA ALA A 312 -25.82 8.25 -10.93
C ALA A 312 -25.95 7.56 -12.30
N LYS A 313 -25.44 6.33 -12.47
CA LYS A 313 -25.47 5.55 -13.73
C LYS A 313 -26.84 5.50 -14.42
N PRO A 314 -27.99 5.29 -13.73
CA PRO A 314 -29.30 5.28 -14.37
C PRO A 314 -29.91 6.67 -14.64
N LEU A 315 -29.25 7.77 -14.25
CA LEU A 315 -29.73 9.14 -14.42
C LEU A 315 -29.37 9.70 -15.80
N SER A 316 -30.33 10.34 -16.45
CA SER A 316 -30.08 11.14 -17.66
C SER A 316 -29.25 12.38 -17.33
N SER A 317 -28.65 13.01 -18.35
CA SER A 317 -27.88 14.25 -18.18
C SER A 317 -28.68 15.34 -17.46
N ASP A 318 -29.95 15.54 -17.81
CA ASP A 318 -30.82 16.53 -17.16
C ASP A 318 -31.05 16.23 -15.67
N GLU A 319 -31.15 14.95 -15.31
CA GLU A 319 -31.30 14.54 -13.92
C GLU A 319 -29.98 14.65 -13.15
N GLN A 320 -28.83 14.43 -13.78
CA GLN A 320 -27.52 14.73 -13.18
C GLN A 320 -27.35 16.24 -12.96
N GLN A 321 -27.89 17.09 -13.83
CA GLN A 321 -27.97 18.53 -13.56
C GLN A 321 -28.84 18.84 -12.34
N TRP A 322 -29.94 18.11 -12.13
CA TRP A 322 -30.71 18.21 -10.89
C TRP A 322 -29.90 17.76 -9.66
N VAL A 323 -29.10 16.70 -9.77
CA VAL A 323 -28.18 16.26 -8.68
C VAL A 323 -27.26 17.40 -8.27
N LEU A 324 -26.63 18.08 -9.24
CA LEU A 324 -25.74 19.22 -8.98
C LEU A 324 -26.48 20.37 -8.29
N LYS A 325 -27.67 20.74 -8.79
CA LYS A 325 -28.51 21.83 -8.24
C LYS A 325 -28.97 21.52 -6.82
N VAL A 326 -29.53 20.33 -6.59
CA VAL A 326 -30.08 19.89 -5.30
C VAL A 326 -28.97 19.69 -4.26
N SER A 327 -27.79 19.23 -4.66
CA SER A 327 -26.62 19.13 -3.76
C SER A 327 -26.15 20.52 -3.31
N ALA A 328 -26.16 21.51 -4.21
CA ALA A 328 -25.75 22.87 -3.89
C ALA A 328 -26.80 23.63 -3.06
N ASP A 329 -28.08 23.43 -3.35
CA ASP A 329 -29.22 24.09 -2.71
C ASP A 329 -30.44 23.16 -2.62
N GLN A 330 -30.84 22.82 -1.40
CA GLN A 330 -31.97 21.95 -1.13
C GLN A 330 -33.34 22.61 -1.41
N GLN A 331 -33.41 23.94 -1.57
CA GLN A 331 -34.65 24.62 -1.97
C GLN A 331 -35.10 24.19 -3.37
N GLN A 332 -34.17 23.72 -4.21
CA GLN A 332 -34.44 23.17 -5.53
C GLN A 332 -35.41 21.96 -5.49
N LEU A 333 -35.54 21.27 -4.35
CA LEU A 333 -36.56 20.23 -4.15
C LEU A 333 -38.00 20.76 -4.21
N GLN A 334 -38.19 22.07 -4.05
CA GLN A 334 -39.50 22.70 -4.10
C GLN A 334 -39.91 23.18 -5.50
N GLU A 335 -38.97 23.21 -6.45
CA GLU A 335 -39.20 23.63 -7.83
C GLU A 335 -40.32 22.81 -8.49
N PRO A 336 -41.28 23.45 -9.20
CA PRO A 336 -42.34 22.75 -9.90
C PRO A 336 -41.81 21.73 -10.91
N ALA A 337 -40.72 22.06 -11.60
CA ALA A 337 -40.08 21.17 -12.57
C ALA A 337 -39.50 19.90 -11.92
N PHE A 338 -38.90 20.01 -10.72
CA PHE A 338 -38.41 18.85 -9.97
C PHE A 338 -39.57 17.99 -9.47
N LYS A 339 -40.61 18.62 -8.93
CA LYS A 339 -41.81 17.92 -8.43
C LYS A 339 -42.60 17.20 -9.52
N ALA A 340 -42.50 17.66 -10.77
CA ALA A 340 -43.13 17.03 -11.93
C ALA A 340 -42.43 15.71 -12.35
N LEU A 341 -41.19 15.49 -11.92
CA LEU A 341 -40.48 14.23 -12.19
C LEU A 341 -41.19 13.06 -11.48
N PRO A 342 -41.16 11.83 -12.04
CA PRO A 342 -41.66 10.64 -11.36
C PRO A 342 -40.99 10.43 -9.99
N ARG A 343 -41.73 9.89 -9.01
CA ARG A 343 -41.28 9.75 -7.62
C ARG A 343 -40.03 8.89 -7.48
N ASP A 344 -39.92 7.81 -8.25
CA ASP A 344 -38.74 6.95 -8.33
C ASP A 344 -37.52 7.72 -8.84
N ARG A 345 -37.68 8.57 -9.86
CA ARG A 345 -36.59 9.42 -10.39
C ARG A 345 -36.16 10.48 -9.38
N GLN A 346 -37.11 11.14 -8.71
CA GLN A 346 -36.81 12.07 -7.62
C GLN A 346 -35.97 11.37 -6.52
N ALA A 347 -36.31 10.14 -6.13
CA ALA A 347 -35.59 9.40 -5.10
C ALA A 347 -34.12 9.17 -5.47
N LEU A 348 -33.86 8.77 -6.73
CA LEU A 348 -32.49 8.58 -7.23
C LEU A 348 -31.68 9.88 -7.25
N ILE A 349 -32.29 10.98 -7.69
CA ILE A 349 -31.64 12.30 -7.72
C ILE A 349 -31.28 12.78 -6.32
N ILE A 350 -32.19 12.65 -5.35
CA ILE A 350 -31.97 13.07 -3.96
C ILE A 350 -30.85 12.23 -3.33
N ASP A 351 -30.84 10.91 -3.54
CA ASP A 351 -29.78 10.04 -3.02
C ASP A 351 -28.42 10.35 -3.65
N ALA A 352 -28.37 10.57 -4.97
CA ALA A 352 -27.16 11.00 -5.66
C ALA A 352 -26.67 12.37 -5.16
N ALA A 353 -27.56 13.33 -4.91
CA ALA A 353 -27.21 14.64 -4.38
C ALA A 353 -26.63 14.56 -2.97
N TYR A 354 -27.20 13.70 -2.11
CA TYR A 354 -26.66 13.42 -0.79
C TYR A 354 -25.26 12.79 -0.88
N ARG A 355 -25.07 11.79 -1.75
CA ARG A 355 -23.77 11.15 -1.97
C ARG A 355 -22.72 12.12 -2.51
N LEU A 356 -23.12 13.01 -3.42
CA LEU A 356 -22.25 14.06 -3.96
C LEU A 356 -21.82 15.06 -2.87
N GLU A 357 -22.74 15.48 -2.00
CA GLU A 357 -22.39 16.36 -0.88
C GLU A 357 -21.44 15.65 0.09
N ARG A 358 -21.65 14.35 0.35
CA ARG A 358 -20.75 13.53 1.18
C ARG A 358 -19.38 13.33 0.55
N TYR A 359 -19.30 13.21 -0.78
CA TYR A 359 -18.04 13.15 -1.52
C TYR A 359 -17.29 14.49 -1.46
N ARG A 360 -17.98 15.61 -1.68
CA ARG A 360 -17.39 16.97 -1.60
C ARG A 360 -16.98 17.38 -0.17
N ALA A 361 -17.60 16.77 0.84
CA ALA A 361 -17.27 16.99 2.24
C ALA A 361 -15.91 16.39 2.65
N ASN A 362 -15.34 15.50 1.83
CA ASN A 362 -14.12 14.77 2.16
C ASN A 362 -12.93 15.71 2.37
N GLY A 363 -12.23 15.55 3.50
CA GLY A 363 -11.03 16.33 3.85
C GLY A 363 -11.28 17.79 4.20
N GLN A 364 -12.53 18.21 4.29
CA GLN A 364 -12.90 19.58 4.64
C GLN A 364 -13.25 19.68 6.12
N GLU A 365 -12.99 20.84 6.72
CA GLU A 365 -13.47 21.15 8.06
C GLU A 365 -15.00 21.12 8.13
N ARG A 366 -15.52 20.95 9.35
CA ARG A 366 -16.96 20.88 9.58
C ARG A 366 -17.62 22.22 9.25
N ASP A 367 -18.41 22.24 8.18
CA ASP A 367 -19.26 23.37 7.80
C ASP A 367 -20.72 23.14 8.29
N PRO A 368 -21.26 24.01 9.17
CA PRO A 368 -22.66 23.94 9.60
C PRO A 368 -23.67 23.99 8.47
N GLN A 369 -23.41 24.76 7.39
CA GLN A 369 -24.33 24.85 6.26
C GLN A 369 -24.39 23.53 5.50
N ARG A 370 -23.24 22.92 5.23
CA ARG A 370 -23.14 21.56 4.66
C ARG A 370 -23.84 20.51 5.51
N ALA A 371 -23.68 20.58 6.83
CA ALA A 371 -24.38 19.69 7.75
C ALA A 371 -25.91 19.85 7.64
N GLN A 372 -26.40 21.10 7.56
CA GLN A 372 -27.82 21.38 7.34
C GLN A 372 -28.31 20.85 5.98
N ARG A 373 -27.56 21.09 4.89
CA ARG A 373 -27.88 20.54 3.56
C ARG A 373 -28.00 19.02 3.60
N SER A 374 -27.02 18.35 4.19
CA SER A 374 -27.00 16.89 4.35
C SER A 374 -28.21 16.38 5.15
N PHE A 375 -28.59 17.08 6.21
CA PHE A 375 -29.75 16.74 7.03
C PHE A 375 -31.07 16.87 6.25
N GLU A 376 -31.26 17.95 5.50
CA GLU A 376 -32.46 18.15 4.68
C GLU A 376 -32.57 17.09 3.57
N LEU A 377 -31.45 16.74 2.93
CA LEU A 377 -31.41 15.65 1.94
C LEU A 377 -31.77 14.31 2.58
N LEU A 378 -31.23 13.99 3.76
CA LEU A 378 -31.60 12.78 4.51
C LEU A 378 -33.09 12.74 4.86
N ARG A 379 -33.68 13.88 5.25
CA ARG A 379 -35.12 13.99 5.50
C ARG A 379 -35.93 13.74 4.23
N ALA A 380 -35.46 14.23 3.09
CA ALA A 380 -36.10 13.98 1.80
C ALA A 380 -35.99 12.51 1.37
N ILE A 381 -34.83 11.87 1.58
CA ILE A 381 -34.62 10.43 1.39
C ILE A 381 -35.60 9.63 2.25
N ASN A 382 -35.74 9.95 3.54
CA ASN A 382 -36.66 9.24 4.42
C ASN A 382 -38.13 9.30 3.94
N ARG A 383 -38.54 10.41 3.31
CA ARG A 383 -39.89 10.59 2.74
C ARG A 383 -40.10 9.94 1.38
N ASN A 384 -39.02 9.66 0.66
CA ASN A 384 -39.04 9.07 -0.67
C ASN A 384 -37.79 8.22 -0.87
N PRO A 385 -37.71 7.05 -0.22
CA PRO A 385 -36.50 6.26 -0.17
C PRO A 385 -36.13 5.74 -1.56
N PRO A 386 -34.85 5.81 -1.96
CA PRO A 386 -34.38 5.19 -3.19
C PRO A 386 -34.41 3.66 -3.06
N PRO A 387 -34.42 2.92 -4.18
CA PRO A 387 -34.13 1.50 -4.15
C PRO A 387 -32.73 1.26 -3.58
N GLU A 388 -32.51 0.08 -2.99
CA GLU A 388 -31.20 -0.32 -2.47
C GLU A 388 -30.11 -0.20 -3.56
N LEU A 389 -28.93 0.29 -3.16
CA LEU A 389 -27.81 0.45 -4.09
C LEU A 389 -27.10 -0.90 -4.22
N SER A 390 -27.24 -1.54 -5.38
CA SER A 390 -26.46 -2.72 -5.73
C SER A 390 -25.21 -2.29 -6.48
N ILE A 391 -24.04 -2.65 -5.97
CA ILE A 391 -22.75 -2.40 -6.61
C ILE A 391 -22.10 -3.74 -6.91
N GLU A 392 -21.81 -3.98 -8.18
CA GLU A 392 -21.06 -5.14 -8.59
C GLU A 392 -19.65 -5.08 -8.01
N ARG A 393 -19.21 -6.18 -7.40
CA ARG A 393 -17.86 -6.29 -6.86
C ARG A 393 -16.87 -6.36 -8.02
N PRO A 394 -15.86 -5.47 -8.08
CA PRO A 394 -14.81 -5.55 -9.09
C PRO A 394 -13.95 -6.81 -8.90
N GLY A 395 -13.15 -7.13 -9.92
CA GLY A 395 -12.10 -8.15 -9.82
C GLY A 395 -11.21 -7.91 -8.60
N LEU A 396 -10.68 -9.01 -8.06
CA LEU A 396 -9.82 -8.97 -6.89
C LEU A 396 -8.44 -8.37 -7.26
N PRO A 397 -7.93 -7.39 -6.50
CA PRO A 397 -6.61 -6.81 -6.75
C PRO A 397 -5.50 -7.86 -6.75
N GLU A 398 -5.61 -8.86 -5.87
CA GLU A 398 -4.63 -9.94 -5.77
C GLU A 398 -4.74 -11.00 -6.89
N ASP A 399 -5.78 -10.94 -7.73
CA ASP A 399 -5.88 -11.79 -8.92
C ASP A 399 -5.16 -11.19 -10.13
N GLY A 400 -4.69 -9.94 -10.03
CA GLY A 400 -3.84 -9.31 -11.04
C GLY A 400 -2.44 -9.92 -11.13
N HIS A 401 -1.72 -9.58 -12.20
CA HIS A 401 -0.36 -10.04 -12.41
C HIS A 401 0.61 -9.59 -11.29
N GLU A 402 1.77 -10.22 -11.22
CA GLU A 402 2.80 -9.90 -10.23
C GLU A 402 3.57 -8.62 -10.57
N SER A 403 4.16 -7.99 -9.56
CA SER A 403 4.60 -6.59 -9.65
C SER A 403 5.95 -6.37 -10.34
N ARG A 404 6.80 -7.39 -10.49
CA ARG A 404 8.05 -7.31 -11.27
C ARG A 404 7.87 -7.87 -12.66
N THR A 405 8.73 -7.46 -13.59
CA THR A 405 8.62 -7.94 -14.97
C THR A 405 9.99 -8.08 -15.62
N TRP A 406 10.25 -9.27 -16.16
CA TRP A 406 11.30 -9.49 -17.16
C TRP A 406 10.71 -9.32 -18.55
N GLN A 407 11.44 -8.62 -19.42
CA GLN A 407 10.99 -8.29 -20.76
C GLN A 407 12.07 -8.72 -21.75
N VAL A 408 11.67 -9.40 -22.82
CA VAL A 408 12.58 -9.76 -23.93
C VAL A 408 11.88 -9.43 -25.23
N GLY A 409 12.49 -8.56 -26.03
CA GLY A 409 11.94 -8.07 -27.28
C GLY A 409 12.89 -8.21 -28.45
N VAL A 410 12.32 -8.26 -29.65
CA VAL A 410 13.05 -8.16 -30.91
C VAL A 410 12.33 -7.14 -31.79
N GLY A 411 13.11 -6.30 -32.48
CA GLY A 411 12.53 -5.22 -33.26
C GLY A 411 13.49 -4.64 -34.28
N THR A 412 13.00 -3.63 -34.98
CA THR A 412 13.76 -2.81 -35.92
C THR A 412 13.56 -1.35 -35.58
N HIS A 413 14.65 -0.58 -35.54
CA HIS A 413 14.65 0.88 -35.44
C HIS A 413 15.31 1.42 -36.71
N GLY A 414 14.55 2.13 -37.55
CA GLY A 414 14.98 2.45 -38.90
C GLY A 414 15.32 1.18 -39.69
N ASP A 415 16.53 1.12 -40.24
CA ASP A 415 17.05 -0.05 -40.97
C ASP A 415 17.83 -1.04 -40.07
N GLN A 416 17.92 -0.79 -38.75
CA GLN A 416 18.72 -1.61 -37.83
C GLN A 416 17.86 -2.55 -36.98
N ALA A 417 18.22 -3.83 -36.97
CA ALA A 417 17.61 -4.81 -36.07
C ALA A 417 18.22 -4.75 -34.67
N PHE A 418 17.41 -5.00 -33.64
CA PHE A 418 17.86 -5.09 -32.26
C PHE A 418 17.15 -6.19 -31.45
N GLY A 419 17.83 -6.67 -30.41
CA GLY A 419 17.22 -7.35 -29.28
C GLY A 419 17.12 -6.41 -28.08
N GLU A 420 16.02 -6.43 -27.35
CA GLU A 420 15.80 -5.64 -26.13
C GLU A 420 15.61 -6.53 -24.91
N TYR A 421 16.22 -6.14 -23.80
CA TYR A 421 16.13 -6.82 -22.51
C TYR A 421 15.70 -5.79 -21.47
N GLY A 422 14.55 -6.03 -20.84
CA GLY A 422 13.97 -5.12 -19.87
C GLY A 422 13.78 -5.77 -18.50
N LEU A 423 13.87 -4.93 -17.47
CA LEU A 423 13.58 -5.26 -16.08
C LEU A 423 12.75 -4.13 -15.47
N ARG A 424 11.64 -4.49 -14.84
CA ARG A 424 10.85 -3.59 -14.00
C ARG A 424 10.71 -4.13 -12.60
N MET A 425 10.90 -3.28 -11.60
CA MET A 425 10.91 -3.71 -10.19
C MET A 425 9.58 -3.58 -9.46
N ALA A 426 8.61 -2.80 -9.94
CA ALA A 426 7.30 -2.75 -9.32
C ALA A 426 6.18 -2.28 -10.27
N TYR A 427 4.97 -2.76 -9.95
CA TYR A 427 3.67 -2.43 -10.56
C TYR A 427 3.56 -2.75 -12.07
N HIS A 428 2.98 -1.84 -12.85
CA HIS A 428 2.45 -2.12 -14.18
C HIS A 428 2.32 -0.83 -15.00
N ASP A 429 2.43 -0.99 -16.32
CA ASP A 429 2.12 0.06 -17.28
C ASP A 429 0.62 0.03 -17.69
N LEU A 430 0.20 0.97 -18.55
CA LEU A 430 -1.19 1.07 -19.01
C LEU A 430 -1.63 -0.07 -19.95
N ASN A 431 -0.69 -0.79 -20.54
CA ASN A 431 -0.93 -1.84 -21.53
C ASN A 431 -0.76 -3.24 -20.95
N ASP A 432 -0.16 -3.40 -19.78
CA ASP A 432 -0.04 -4.67 -19.08
C ASP A 432 -1.40 -5.30 -18.79
N ASN A 433 -1.40 -6.56 -18.36
CA ASN A 433 -2.62 -7.33 -18.16
C ASN A 433 -3.53 -6.61 -17.14
N ALA A 434 -4.73 -6.24 -17.56
CA ALA A 434 -5.52 -5.24 -16.82
C ALA A 434 -6.32 -5.81 -15.64
N ASP A 435 -6.42 -7.13 -15.52
CA ASP A 435 -7.20 -7.77 -14.47
C ASP A 435 -6.61 -7.44 -13.09
N GLY A 436 -7.47 -7.07 -12.14
CA GLY A 436 -7.08 -6.63 -10.79
C GLY A 436 -6.61 -5.17 -10.70
N PHE A 437 -6.46 -4.46 -11.83
CA PHE A 437 -6.00 -3.06 -11.86
C PHE A 437 -7.03 -2.11 -12.48
N PRO A 438 -7.17 -0.87 -11.96
CA PRO A 438 -8.06 0.11 -12.54
C PRO A 438 -7.54 0.60 -13.91
N LEU A 439 -8.44 0.74 -14.88
CA LEU A 439 -8.09 1.29 -16.20
C LEU A 439 -7.61 2.75 -16.08
N GLY A 440 -6.51 3.09 -16.74
CA GLY A 440 -5.94 4.45 -16.70
C GLY A 440 -5.02 4.70 -15.50
N ALA A 441 -4.69 3.68 -14.72
CA ALA A 441 -3.68 3.72 -13.68
C ALA A 441 -2.36 3.15 -14.20
N GLN A 442 -1.25 3.85 -13.98
CA GLN A 442 0.10 3.33 -14.21
C GLN A 442 1.02 3.80 -13.09
N ILE A 443 1.80 2.85 -12.59
CA ILE A 443 2.91 3.08 -11.67
C ILE A 443 4.01 2.14 -12.15
N GLU A 444 5.19 2.67 -12.41
CA GLU A 444 6.37 1.87 -12.69
C GLU A 444 7.51 2.41 -11.85
N ILE A 445 8.20 1.50 -11.17
CA ILE A 445 9.39 1.81 -10.38
C ILE A 445 10.56 1.02 -10.94
N LEU A 446 11.66 1.74 -11.17
CA LEU A 446 12.91 1.20 -11.70
C LEU A 446 12.70 0.33 -12.95
N GLN A 447 12.41 0.98 -14.08
CA GLN A 447 12.33 0.34 -15.40
C GLN A 447 13.66 0.53 -16.13
N MET A 448 14.36 -0.55 -16.43
CA MET A 448 15.59 -0.56 -17.21
C MET A 448 15.36 -1.25 -18.54
N LYS A 449 15.87 -0.70 -19.64
CA LYS A 449 15.88 -1.31 -20.97
C LYS A 449 17.27 -1.25 -21.59
N LEU A 450 17.80 -2.40 -21.97
CA LEU A 450 19.08 -2.56 -22.66
C LEU A 450 18.80 -3.09 -24.07
N ARG A 451 19.34 -2.42 -25.10
CA ARG A 451 19.31 -2.93 -26.47
C ARG A 451 20.66 -3.44 -26.92
N GLN A 452 20.63 -4.51 -27.69
CA GLN A 452 21.75 -5.05 -28.45
C GLN A 452 21.42 -4.91 -29.93
N TYR A 453 22.14 -4.04 -30.62
CA TYR A 453 22.07 -3.90 -32.08
C TYR A 453 23.04 -4.86 -32.77
N GLU A 454 22.95 -4.92 -34.10
CA GLU A 454 23.90 -5.63 -34.96
C GLU A 454 25.36 -5.27 -34.62
N GLY A 455 26.27 -6.24 -34.77
CA GLY A 455 27.68 -6.03 -34.41
C GLY A 455 27.97 -6.05 -32.91
N ASN A 456 27.04 -6.52 -32.08
CA ASN A 456 27.17 -6.61 -30.62
C ASN A 456 27.33 -5.24 -29.94
N HIS A 457 26.66 -4.23 -30.51
CA HIS A 457 26.63 -2.88 -29.94
C HIS A 457 25.53 -2.79 -28.88
N TRP A 458 25.93 -2.56 -27.63
CA TRP A 458 25.01 -2.51 -26.50
C TRP A 458 24.77 -1.08 -26.06
N GLN A 459 23.51 -0.74 -25.85
CA GLN A 459 23.10 0.58 -25.40
C GLN A 459 22.05 0.47 -24.29
N LEU A 460 22.26 1.25 -23.22
CA LEU A 460 21.17 1.59 -22.31
C LEU A 460 20.20 2.48 -23.07
N GLN A 461 18.96 2.03 -23.19
CA GLN A 461 17.90 2.76 -23.87
C GLN A 461 17.04 3.56 -22.91
N GLN A 462 16.75 2.98 -21.75
CA GLN A 462 15.90 3.61 -20.74
C GLN A 462 16.31 3.16 -19.34
N LEU A 463 16.30 4.09 -18.39
CA LEU A 463 16.37 3.86 -16.96
C LEU A 463 15.44 4.85 -16.25
N ASP A 464 14.19 4.47 -16.07
CA ASP A 464 13.22 5.28 -15.33
C ASP A 464 13.27 4.92 -13.86
N LEU A 465 13.38 5.93 -13.01
CA LEU A 465 13.30 5.74 -11.56
C LEU A 465 11.84 5.60 -11.12
N ALA A 466 10.96 6.45 -11.67
CA ALA A 466 9.53 6.41 -11.43
C ALA A 466 8.75 6.98 -12.62
N THR A 467 7.70 6.26 -13.01
CA THR A 467 6.71 6.68 -14.01
C THR A 467 5.32 6.49 -13.44
N ILE A 468 4.54 7.57 -13.36
CA ILE A 468 3.20 7.54 -12.77
C ILE A 468 2.25 8.27 -13.70
N ARG A 469 1.10 7.64 -13.98
CA ARG A 469 -0.01 8.27 -14.70
C ARG A 469 -1.32 7.97 -14.00
N SER A 470 -2.12 9.01 -13.80
CA SER A 470 -3.48 8.94 -13.27
C SER A 470 -4.44 9.52 -14.28
N LEU A 471 -5.15 8.65 -15.00
CA LEU A 471 -6.07 9.01 -16.08
C LEU A 471 -7.52 8.80 -15.64
N THR A 472 -7.91 9.42 -14.51
CA THR A 472 -9.28 9.34 -13.98
C THR A 472 -10.25 10.10 -14.89
N PRO A 473 -11.34 9.47 -15.37
CA PRO A 473 -12.28 10.10 -16.29
C PRO A 473 -13.15 11.16 -15.62
N ARG A 474 -13.43 12.23 -16.36
CA ARG A 474 -14.34 13.32 -15.97
C ARG A 474 -15.76 12.99 -16.41
N ASN A 475 -16.74 13.37 -15.61
CA ASN A 475 -18.18 13.25 -15.90
C ASN A 475 -18.95 14.46 -15.32
N GLU A 476 -20.26 14.55 -15.56
CA GLU A 476 -21.08 15.70 -15.13
C GLU A 476 -20.97 16.00 -13.62
N LEU A 477 -20.83 14.96 -12.79
CA LEU A 477 -20.80 15.09 -11.33
C LEU A 477 -19.38 15.33 -10.80
N LEU A 478 -18.37 14.67 -11.40
CA LEU A 478 -16.99 14.64 -10.94
C LEU A 478 -16.04 15.13 -12.04
N GLN A 479 -15.20 16.11 -11.68
CA GLN A 479 -14.24 16.75 -12.59
C GLN A 479 -12.79 16.61 -12.07
N PRO A 480 -12.29 15.38 -11.87
CA PRO A 480 -10.91 15.17 -11.39
C PRO A 480 -9.89 15.64 -12.43
N TRP A 481 -8.69 15.97 -11.95
CA TRP A 481 -7.53 16.24 -12.81
C TRP A 481 -6.84 14.92 -13.15
N SER A 482 -6.56 14.71 -14.43
CA SER A 482 -5.62 13.68 -14.86
C SER A 482 -4.21 14.26 -14.85
N TRP A 483 -3.22 13.46 -14.51
CA TRP A 483 -1.84 13.93 -14.42
C TRP A 483 -0.83 12.81 -14.66
N GLN A 484 0.41 13.20 -14.97
CA GLN A 484 1.53 12.30 -15.16
C GLN A 484 2.83 12.88 -14.59
N VAL A 485 3.76 12.00 -14.22
CA VAL A 485 5.15 12.35 -13.96
C VAL A 485 6.06 11.18 -14.36
N THR A 486 7.20 11.50 -14.96
CA THR A 486 8.25 10.55 -15.34
C THR A 486 9.60 11.18 -15.06
N GLY A 487 10.52 10.42 -14.48
CA GLY A 487 11.89 10.87 -14.25
C GLY A 487 12.89 9.74 -14.42
N GLY A 488 13.93 9.99 -15.20
CA GLY A 488 14.87 8.94 -15.58
C GLY A 488 15.90 9.37 -16.61
N LEU A 489 16.50 8.35 -17.22
CA LEU A 489 17.34 8.44 -18.41
C LEU A 489 16.61 7.77 -19.57
N GLU A 490 16.59 8.41 -20.74
CA GLU A 490 16.08 7.79 -21.95
C GLU A 490 16.95 8.19 -23.15
N ARG A 491 17.02 7.34 -24.18
CA ARG A 491 17.57 7.75 -25.46
C ARG A 491 16.53 8.48 -26.27
N VAL A 492 16.97 9.53 -26.94
CA VAL A 492 16.16 10.35 -27.83
C VAL A 492 16.93 10.58 -29.13
N PRO A 493 16.24 10.94 -30.22
CA PRO A 493 16.91 11.35 -31.45
C PRO A 493 17.90 12.50 -31.20
N GLY A 494 19.14 12.29 -31.61
CA GLY A 494 20.28 13.20 -31.46
C GLY A 494 20.72 13.79 -32.80
N LYS A 495 21.88 14.47 -32.82
CA LYS A 495 22.44 15.02 -34.06
C LYS A 495 23.03 13.93 -34.94
N HIS A 496 23.00 14.17 -36.26
CA HIS A 496 23.57 13.27 -37.27
C HIS A 496 22.93 11.86 -37.25
N ASP A 497 21.63 11.80 -36.93
CA ASP A 497 20.85 10.56 -36.88
C ASP A 497 21.40 9.52 -35.88
N ASP A 498 22.07 9.98 -34.81
CA ASP A 498 22.47 9.16 -33.66
C ASP A 498 21.40 9.22 -32.54
N GLU A 499 21.49 8.33 -31.56
CA GLU A 499 20.65 8.31 -30.36
C GLU A 499 21.43 8.84 -29.13
N THR A 500 20.97 9.94 -28.55
CA THR A 500 21.62 10.56 -27.38
C THR A 500 20.89 10.17 -26.10
N LEU A 501 21.63 9.67 -25.11
CA LEU A 501 21.10 9.41 -23.77
C LEU A 501 20.94 10.72 -23.00
N VAL A 502 19.73 11.02 -22.55
CA VAL A 502 19.39 12.25 -21.84
C VAL A 502 18.86 11.94 -20.45
N SER A 503 19.08 12.86 -19.51
CA SER A 503 18.40 12.83 -18.22
C SER A 503 17.24 13.82 -18.24
N HIS A 504 16.05 13.38 -17.82
CA HIS A 504 14.87 14.21 -17.89
C HIS A 504 13.93 14.05 -16.70
N VAL A 505 13.10 15.08 -16.51
CA VAL A 505 11.88 15.03 -15.72
C VAL A 505 10.76 15.58 -16.59
N ASN A 506 9.69 14.82 -16.76
CA ASN A 506 8.49 15.22 -17.47
C ASN A 506 7.31 15.17 -16.50
N GLY A 507 6.51 16.23 -16.44
CA GLY A 507 5.27 16.27 -15.67
C GLY A 507 4.16 16.91 -16.48
N GLY A 508 2.91 16.52 -16.22
CA GLY A 508 1.78 17.07 -16.97
C GLY A 508 0.44 16.90 -16.28
N GLY A 509 -0.54 17.66 -16.74
CA GLY A 509 -1.90 17.67 -16.23
C GLY A 509 -2.93 17.97 -17.31
N GLY A 510 -4.14 17.47 -17.14
CA GLY A 510 -5.23 17.67 -18.09
C GLY A 510 -6.49 16.86 -17.75
N GLY A 511 -7.09 16.26 -18.77
CA GLY A 511 -8.37 15.55 -18.63
C GLY A 511 -8.37 14.20 -19.31
N THR A 512 -9.18 13.30 -18.76
CA THR A 512 -9.54 12.02 -19.36
C THR A 512 -11.06 11.94 -19.45
N TRP A 513 -11.56 11.27 -20.48
CA TRP A 513 -12.97 11.05 -20.75
C TRP A 513 -13.21 9.57 -21.00
N GLN A 514 -14.27 9.04 -20.39
CA GLN A 514 -14.71 7.68 -20.67
C GLN A 514 -15.57 7.71 -21.93
N LEU A 515 -15.04 7.11 -23.01
CA LEU A 515 -15.67 7.10 -24.34
C LEU A 515 -16.58 5.88 -24.52
N SER A 516 -16.28 4.79 -23.81
CA SER A 516 -17.14 3.61 -23.63
C SER A 516 -16.79 2.92 -22.31
N GLU A 517 -17.48 1.83 -21.95
CA GLU A 517 -17.19 1.09 -20.71
C GLU A 517 -15.70 0.66 -20.61
N ASN A 518 -15.05 0.37 -21.74
CA ASN A 518 -13.68 -0.13 -21.80
C ASN A 518 -12.72 0.79 -22.57
N MET A 519 -13.11 2.04 -22.86
CA MET A 519 -12.31 2.97 -23.64
C MET A 519 -12.18 4.34 -22.97
N LEU A 520 -10.94 4.80 -22.80
CA LEU A 520 -10.60 6.13 -22.31
C LEU A 520 -9.92 6.94 -23.41
N GLY A 521 -10.26 8.22 -23.50
CA GLY A 521 -9.47 9.20 -24.23
C GLY A 521 -8.92 10.25 -23.29
N PHE A 522 -7.66 10.64 -23.45
CA PHE A 522 -7.02 11.63 -22.58
C PHE A 522 -6.28 12.70 -23.38
N ALA A 523 -6.16 13.87 -22.78
CA ALA A 523 -5.36 14.97 -23.28
C ALA A 523 -4.74 15.75 -22.12
N LEU A 524 -3.42 15.82 -22.11
CA LEU A 524 -2.60 16.45 -21.07
C LEU A 524 -1.69 17.50 -21.70
N GLY A 525 -1.54 18.64 -21.03
CA GLY A 525 -0.41 19.54 -21.26
C GLY A 525 0.79 19.09 -20.43
N THR A 526 1.99 19.11 -21.01
CA THR A 526 3.22 18.63 -20.36
C THR A 526 4.28 19.72 -20.27
N VAL A 527 5.15 19.58 -19.28
CA VAL A 527 6.39 20.34 -19.13
C VAL A 527 7.51 19.32 -18.95
N ARG A 528 8.58 19.49 -19.73
CA ARG A 528 9.77 18.65 -19.69
C ARG A 528 10.97 19.50 -19.33
N VAL A 529 11.86 18.96 -18.53
CA VAL A 529 13.19 19.52 -18.26
C VAL A 529 14.19 18.44 -18.60
N GLU A 530 15.13 18.75 -19.49
CA GLU A 530 16.09 17.78 -20.01
C GLU A 530 17.52 18.33 -19.98
N HIS A 531 18.48 17.49 -19.62
CA HIS A 531 19.88 17.70 -19.92
C HIS A 531 20.29 16.75 -21.05
N ASN A 532 20.81 17.34 -22.13
CA ASN A 532 21.15 16.66 -23.37
C ASN A 532 22.48 17.20 -23.90
N ALA A 533 23.43 16.30 -24.16
CA ALA A 533 24.77 16.66 -24.59
C ALA A 533 24.82 17.32 -25.98
N ASP A 534 23.80 17.12 -26.81
CA ASP A 534 23.69 17.77 -28.13
C ASP A 534 23.23 19.23 -28.02
N PHE A 535 22.69 19.64 -26.87
CA PHE A 535 22.22 21.00 -26.66
C PHE A 535 23.32 21.91 -26.09
N ALA A 536 23.26 23.19 -26.45
CA ALA A 536 24.21 24.18 -25.92
C ALA A 536 23.95 24.50 -24.43
N GLY A 537 22.70 24.38 -23.97
CA GLY A 537 22.33 24.62 -22.57
C GLY A 537 22.42 23.34 -21.75
N PHE A 538 22.97 23.44 -20.53
CA PHE A 538 23.03 22.31 -19.60
C PHE A 538 21.65 21.77 -19.21
N ILE A 539 20.65 22.65 -19.10
CA ILE A 539 19.25 22.25 -18.89
C ILE A 539 18.40 23.01 -19.91
N THR A 540 17.58 22.28 -20.64
CA THR A 540 16.65 22.84 -21.63
C THR A 540 15.22 22.45 -21.27
N PRO A 541 14.37 23.41 -20.91
CA PRO A 541 12.95 23.15 -20.70
C PRO A 541 12.18 23.05 -22.03
N ALA A 542 11.09 22.30 -22.01
CA ALA A 542 10.12 22.18 -23.10
C ALA A 542 8.69 22.27 -22.55
N ALA A 543 7.80 22.87 -23.34
CA ALA A 543 6.37 22.74 -23.16
C ALA A 543 5.83 21.75 -24.19
N GLY A 544 4.82 20.97 -23.83
CA GLY A 544 4.38 19.90 -24.70
C GLY A 544 2.94 19.47 -24.46
N PHE A 545 2.57 18.36 -25.11
CA PHE A 545 1.31 17.68 -24.90
C PHE A 545 1.50 16.17 -24.94
N ASN A 546 0.57 15.47 -24.28
CA ASN A 546 0.39 14.03 -24.39
C ASN A 546 -1.11 13.72 -24.53
N THR A 547 -1.50 13.06 -25.61
CA THR A 547 -2.89 12.69 -25.85
C THR A 547 -2.98 11.29 -26.44
N GLY A 548 -4.06 10.58 -26.12
CA GLY A 548 -4.20 9.21 -26.61
C GLY A 548 -5.53 8.58 -26.29
N LEU A 549 -5.64 7.33 -26.75
CA LEU A 549 -6.75 6.42 -26.52
C LEU A 549 -6.22 5.16 -25.85
N LEU A 550 -6.91 4.70 -24.82
CA LEU A 550 -6.72 3.40 -24.19
C LEU A 550 -7.97 2.58 -24.39
N TRP A 551 -7.84 1.35 -24.88
CA TRP A 551 -8.97 0.48 -25.16
C TRP A 551 -8.67 -0.95 -24.72
N LYS A 552 -9.40 -1.42 -23.70
CA LYS A 552 -9.44 -2.85 -23.34
C LYS A 552 -10.43 -3.54 -24.27
N ASN A 553 -9.92 -4.42 -25.13
CA ASN A 553 -10.70 -5.17 -26.11
C ASN A 553 -10.53 -6.68 -25.87
N PRO A 554 -11.30 -7.56 -26.55
CA PRO A 554 -11.21 -9.01 -26.32
C PRO A 554 -9.84 -9.65 -26.61
N LEU A 555 -8.95 -8.97 -27.34
CA LEU A 555 -7.58 -9.43 -27.60
C LEU A 555 -6.57 -8.96 -26.53
N GLY A 556 -6.99 -8.07 -25.61
CA GLY A 556 -6.16 -7.47 -24.57
C GLY A 556 -6.19 -5.93 -24.63
N ASN A 557 -5.08 -5.29 -24.29
CA ASN A 557 -5.02 -3.82 -24.14
C ASN A 557 -4.40 -3.16 -25.36
N PHE A 558 -5.16 -2.25 -25.96
CA PHE A 558 -4.73 -1.44 -27.09
C PHE A 558 -4.53 0.01 -26.67
N SER A 559 -3.49 0.67 -27.16
CA SER A 559 -3.30 2.10 -26.96
C SER A 559 -2.76 2.79 -28.22
N VAL A 560 -3.21 4.03 -28.43
CA VAL A 560 -2.59 4.96 -29.38
C VAL A 560 -2.27 6.24 -28.61
N GLU A 561 -1.04 6.72 -28.74
CA GLU A 561 -0.58 7.91 -28.02
C GLU A 561 0.23 8.81 -28.95
N ALA A 562 -0.01 10.11 -28.86
CA ALA A 562 0.71 11.15 -29.58
C ALA A 562 1.30 12.14 -28.57
N LYS A 563 2.61 12.38 -28.69
CA LYS A 563 3.35 13.31 -27.85
C LYS A 563 4.02 14.39 -28.68
N GLY A 564 4.22 15.56 -28.09
CA GLY A 564 5.03 16.61 -28.67
C GLY A 564 5.69 17.46 -27.59
N ASP A 565 7.00 17.70 -27.72
CA ASP A 565 7.81 18.55 -26.85
C ASP A 565 8.43 19.67 -27.68
N TYR A 566 8.17 20.92 -27.29
CA TYR A 566 8.67 22.14 -27.93
C TYR A 566 9.69 22.79 -26.99
N PHE A 567 10.97 22.59 -27.28
CA PHE A 567 12.07 23.05 -26.44
C PHE A 567 12.37 24.53 -26.67
N THR A 568 12.84 25.21 -25.61
CA THR A 568 13.19 26.64 -25.69
C THR A 568 14.37 26.95 -26.61
N ASN A 569 15.17 25.95 -26.96
CA ASN A 569 16.27 26.08 -27.94
C ASN A 569 15.80 25.92 -29.40
N GLY A 570 14.50 25.74 -29.64
CA GLY A 570 13.91 25.57 -30.98
C GLY A 570 13.81 24.12 -31.46
N GLU A 571 14.29 23.15 -30.68
CA GLU A 571 14.08 21.74 -30.97
C GLU A 571 12.60 21.37 -30.80
N VAL A 572 12.08 20.54 -31.71
CA VAL A 572 10.72 20.00 -31.62
C VAL A 572 10.78 18.50 -31.80
N ARG A 573 10.39 17.77 -30.76
CA ARG A 573 10.25 16.31 -30.82
C ARG A 573 8.79 15.93 -30.80
N ARG A 574 8.39 15.00 -31.65
CA ARG A 574 7.03 14.44 -31.68
C ARG A 574 7.12 12.93 -31.85
N SER A 575 6.19 12.21 -31.24
CA SER A 575 6.07 10.79 -31.46
C SER A 575 4.61 10.36 -31.59
N LEU A 576 4.40 9.31 -32.37
CA LEU A 576 3.14 8.57 -32.45
C LEU A 576 3.45 7.12 -32.13
N SER A 577 2.80 6.57 -31.12
CA SER A 577 2.96 5.18 -30.69
C SER A 577 1.65 4.42 -30.72
N LEU A 578 1.70 3.17 -31.15
CA LEU A 578 0.62 2.20 -31.13
C LEU A 578 1.11 0.95 -30.40
N ASN A 579 0.33 0.47 -29.43
CA ASN A 579 0.64 -0.76 -28.71
C ASN A 579 -0.59 -1.67 -28.70
N GLN A 580 -0.36 -2.96 -28.94
CA GLN A 580 -1.31 -4.03 -28.69
C GLN A 580 -0.66 -5.05 -27.76
N GLN A 581 -1.24 -5.22 -26.57
CA GLN A 581 -0.90 -6.28 -25.64
C GLN A 581 -1.89 -7.45 -25.81
N TRP A 582 -1.39 -8.67 -25.89
CA TRP A 582 -2.14 -9.90 -25.70
C TRP A 582 -1.86 -10.48 -24.32
N GLU A 583 -2.92 -10.79 -23.58
CA GLU A 583 -2.87 -11.39 -22.25
C GLU A 583 -2.84 -12.93 -22.39
N LEU A 584 -1.64 -13.53 -22.48
CA LEU A 584 -1.48 -14.98 -22.71
C LEU A 584 -1.83 -15.81 -21.48
N SER A 585 -1.47 -15.29 -20.30
CA SER A 585 -1.90 -15.78 -18.99
C SER A 585 -1.81 -14.64 -17.97
N ARG A 586 -2.24 -14.85 -16.72
CA ARG A 586 -2.09 -13.86 -15.64
C ARG A 586 -0.68 -13.26 -15.60
N ASN A 587 0.34 -14.11 -15.65
CA ASN A 587 1.74 -13.72 -15.48
C ASN A 587 2.56 -13.76 -16.80
N LEU A 588 1.91 -13.77 -17.97
CA LEU A 588 2.60 -13.73 -19.26
C LEU A 588 1.84 -12.86 -20.27
N GLY A 589 2.52 -11.88 -20.85
CA GLY A 589 1.99 -11.01 -21.89
C GLY A 589 2.87 -10.99 -23.13
N LEU A 590 2.26 -10.73 -24.28
CA LEU A 590 2.95 -10.48 -25.55
C LEU A 590 2.55 -9.08 -26.03
N ARG A 591 3.50 -8.25 -26.43
CA ARG A 591 3.24 -6.88 -26.88
C ARG A 591 3.80 -6.67 -28.27
N LEU A 592 2.96 -6.16 -29.17
CA LEU A 592 3.40 -5.55 -30.42
C LEU A 592 3.34 -4.04 -30.27
N SER A 593 4.48 -3.38 -30.49
CA SER A 593 4.64 -1.94 -30.44
C SER A 593 5.07 -1.42 -31.81
N ALA A 594 4.50 -0.30 -32.21
CA ALA A 594 4.93 0.46 -33.37
C ALA A 594 5.03 1.94 -32.99
N GLN A 595 6.15 2.58 -33.28
CA GLN A 595 6.42 3.97 -32.94
C GLN A 595 6.99 4.70 -34.15
N ARG A 596 6.65 5.97 -34.28
CA ARG A 596 7.28 6.87 -35.24
C ARG A 596 7.69 8.14 -34.53
N GLU A 597 8.94 8.52 -34.70
CA GLU A 597 9.53 9.70 -34.08
C GLU A 597 9.86 10.76 -35.11
N PHE A 598 9.78 12.02 -34.69
CA PHE A 598 10.12 13.18 -35.49
C PHE A 598 10.92 14.13 -34.61
N SER A 599 12.04 14.62 -35.14
CA SER A 599 12.92 15.61 -34.49
C SER A 599 13.33 16.67 -35.52
N HIS A 600 13.77 17.86 -35.08
CA HIS A 600 14.48 18.77 -36.01
C HIS A 600 15.98 18.44 -36.12
N LEU A 601 16.52 17.59 -35.24
CA LEU A 601 17.92 17.17 -35.24
C LEU A 601 18.22 15.91 -36.05
N ALA A 602 17.20 15.07 -36.27
CA ALA A 602 17.33 13.77 -36.92
C ALA A 602 16.22 13.49 -37.94
N THR A 603 16.47 12.54 -38.83
CA THR A 603 15.44 11.96 -39.71
C THR A 603 14.33 11.30 -38.91
N ALA A 604 13.14 11.24 -39.51
CA ALA A 604 12.00 10.59 -38.87
C ALA A 604 12.15 9.07 -38.93
N GLU A 605 12.34 8.44 -37.78
CA GLU A 605 12.52 7.00 -37.66
C GLU A 605 11.23 6.27 -37.31
N ASN A 606 11.13 5.02 -37.76
CA ASN A 606 10.07 4.11 -37.35
C ASN A 606 10.68 2.97 -36.54
N GLU A 607 9.96 2.56 -35.51
CA GLU A 607 10.30 1.40 -34.71
C GLU A 607 9.13 0.43 -34.69
N VAL A 608 9.43 -0.87 -34.83
CA VAL A 608 8.45 -1.95 -34.61
C VAL A 608 9.11 -3.01 -33.76
N MET A 609 8.44 -3.45 -32.70
CA MET A 609 8.97 -4.42 -31.76
C MET A 609 7.90 -5.41 -31.33
N LEU A 610 8.29 -6.69 -31.23
CA LEU A 610 7.53 -7.72 -30.54
C LEU A 610 8.25 -8.09 -29.23
N GLU A 611 7.54 -7.99 -28.11
CA GLU A 611 8.09 -8.17 -26.76
C GLU A 611 7.29 -9.20 -25.96
N LEU A 612 7.99 -10.11 -25.30
CA LEU A 612 7.43 -11.02 -24.31
C LEU A 612 7.67 -10.45 -22.91
N LYS A 613 6.61 -10.37 -22.09
CA LYS A 613 6.65 -9.85 -20.71
C LYS A 613 6.28 -10.97 -19.73
N TRP A 614 7.20 -11.32 -18.84
CA TRP A 614 6.97 -12.30 -17.78
C TRP A 614 6.91 -11.61 -16.42
N TYR A 615 5.77 -11.73 -15.74
CA TYR A 615 5.51 -11.08 -14.46
C TYR A 615 5.84 -12.03 -13.30
N HIS A 616 6.53 -11.52 -12.28
CA HIS A 616 6.89 -12.27 -11.07
C HIS A 616 7.02 -11.34 -9.84
N TYR A 617 7.20 -11.87 -8.62
CA TYR A 617 7.67 -11.11 -7.45
C TYR A 617 8.97 -11.67 -6.87
#